data_AF-A0A7Y3E0M7-F1
#
_entry.id   AF-A0A7Y3E0M7-F1
#
_cell.length_a   1.000
_cell.length_b   1.000
_cell.length_c   1.000
_cell.angle_alpha   90.00
_cell.angle_beta   90.00
_cell.angle_gamma   90.00
#
_symmetry.space_group_name_H-M   'P 1'
#
loop_
_entity.id
_entity.type
_entity.pdbx_description
1 polymer ?
#
loop_
_entity_poly.entity_id
_entity_poly.type
_entity_poly.pdbx_seq_one_letter_code
_entity_poly.pdbx_strand_id
1 'polypeptide(L)'
;MIELAGIIILGILAQWFAWRFKIPAILPLILIGLLVGPIAAEFLSEDGSKWIEPIWNGKKGLFPGESLYNFVSLAISIILFEGGLTLKRSEIKNVGPVITKLITVGAAVTFFGAAVLAHYLFNLRWDLSFLFSGLIIVTGPTVITPILRNIPLKKDLSAVLKWEGILIDPIGALVAVLVFEFISVGGDSGFTKTALLEFGKII
;
A
#
# COMPACT_ATOMS: atom_id res chain seq x y z
N MET A 1 -14.22 19.06 -13.15
CA MET A 1 -14.29 18.01 -14.19
C MET A 1 -12.98 17.87 -14.97
N ILE A 2 -12.32 18.97 -15.36
CA ILE A 2 -11.03 18.92 -16.08
C ILE A 2 -9.93 18.23 -15.27
N GLU A 3 -9.83 18.49 -13.96
CA GLU A 3 -8.82 17.85 -13.10
C GLU A 3 -8.99 16.32 -12.99
N LEU A 4 -10.24 15.84 -12.86
CA LEU A 4 -10.56 14.40 -12.86
C LEU A 4 -10.21 13.75 -14.20
N ALA A 5 -10.55 14.40 -15.32
CA ALA A 5 -10.16 13.95 -16.65
C ALA A 5 -8.62 13.95 -16.80
N GLY A 6 -7.95 14.95 -16.25
CA GLY A 6 -6.50 15.06 -16.21
C GLY A 6 -5.85 13.88 -15.48
N ILE A 7 -6.36 13.50 -14.30
CA ILE A 7 -5.87 12.34 -13.55
C ILE A 7 -6.00 11.05 -14.38
N ILE A 8 -7.14 10.84 -15.04
CA ILE A 8 -7.37 9.64 -15.86
C ILE A 8 -6.43 9.62 -17.07
N ILE A 9 -6.33 10.74 -17.80
CA ILE A 9 -5.48 10.84 -18.99
C ILE A 9 -4.01 10.64 -18.62
N LEU A 10 -3.53 11.32 -17.57
CA LEU A 10 -2.18 11.17 -17.08
C LEU A 10 -1.89 9.74 -16.59
N GLY A 11 -2.86 9.11 -15.92
CA GLY A 11 -2.76 7.72 -15.49
C GLY A 11 -2.62 6.75 -16.68
N ILE A 12 -3.42 6.92 -17.73
CA ILE A 12 -3.34 6.13 -18.95
C ILE A 12 -1.99 6.35 -19.66
N LEU A 13 -1.53 7.60 -19.76
CA LEU A 13 -0.22 7.92 -20.32
C LEU A 13 0.92 7.30 -19.51
N ALA A 14 0.83 7.34 -18.18
CA ALA A 14 1.79 6.70 -17.28
C ALA A 14 1.88 5.19 -17.53
N GLN A 15 0.72 4.53 -17.62
CA GLN A 15 0.63 3.09 -17.88
C GLN A 15 1.15 2.74 -19.28
N TRP A 16 0.80 3.53 -20.30
CA TRP A 16 1.30 3.35 -21.66
C TRP A 16 2.82 3.50 -21.73
N PHE A 17 3.38 4.51 -21.07
CA PHE A 17 4.82 4.70 -20.95
C PHE A 17 5.48 3.52 -20.23
N ALA A 18 4.93 3.10 -19.09
CA ALA A 18 5.43 1.96 -18.33
C ALA A 18 5.49 0.68 -19.18
N TRP A 19 4.42 0.41 -19.93
CA TRP A 19 4.33 -0.73 -20.83
C TRP A 19 5.35 -0.63 -21.98
N ARG A 20 5.50 0.55 -22.58
CA ARG A 20 6.43 0.79 -23.70
C ARG A 20 7.90 0.58 -23.32
N PHE A 21 8.26 0.89 -22.07
CA PHE A 21 9.61 0.73 -21.52
C PHE A 21 9.79 -0.53 -20.67
N LYS A 22 8.75 -1.36 -20.53
CA LYS A 22 8.73 -2.59 -19.71
C LYS A 22 9.16 -2.36 -18.25
N ILE A 23 8.82 -1.19 -17.70
CA ILE A 23 9.08 -0.84 -16.30
C ILE A 23 7.80 -0.97 -15.46
N PRO A 24 7.89 -1.18 -14.14
CA PRO A 24 6.73 -1.20 -13.26
C PRO A 24 5.94 0.11 -13.33
N ALA A 25 4.62 0.03 -13.55
CA ALA A 25 3.76 1.19 -13.76
C ALA A 25 3.68 2.14 -12.56
N ILE A 26 3.95 1.65 -11.35
CA ILE A 26 4.00 2.46 -10.14
C ILE A 26 5.05 3.58 -10.24
N LEU A 27 6.16 3.34 -10.94
CA LEU A 27 7.24 4.32 -11.05
C LEU A 27 6.81 5.55 -11.89
N PRO A 28 6.31 5.42 -13.13
CA PRO A 28 5.77 6.58 -13.87
C PRO A 28 4.57 7.24 -13.18
N LEU A 29 3.69 6.47 -12.52
CA LEU A 29 2.55 7.02 -11.80
C LEU A 29 2.99 7.94 -10.65
N ILE A 30 3.97 7.51 -9.84
CA ILE A 30 4.53 8.34 -8.76
C ILE A 30 5.21 9.57 -9.33
N LEU A 31 6.02 9.43 -10.38
CA LEU A 31 6.71 10.55 -11.00
C LEU A 31 5.75 11.61 -11.53
N ILE A 32 4.72 11.20 -12.27
CA ILE A 32 3.72 12.13 -12.79
C ILE A 32 2.95 12.80 -11.65
N GLY A 33 2.55 12.03 -10.61
CA GLY A 33 1.88 12.58 -9.43
C GLY A 33 2.74 13.62 -8.68
N LEU A 34 4.04 13.37 -8.55
CA LEU A 34 4.99 14.29 -7.94
C LEU A 34 5.18 15.56 -8.80
N LEU A 35 5.25 15.38 -10.13
CA LEU A 35 5.40 16.46 -11.10
C LEU A 35 4.21 17.40 -11.10
N VAL A 36 2.98 16.89 -11.14
CA VAL A 36 1.75 17.72 -11.19
C VAL A 36 1.29 18.21 -9.81
N GLY A 37 1.84 17.66 -8.73
CA GLY A 37 1.58 18.05 -7.35
C GLY A 37 2.66 18.99 -6.81
N PRO A 38 3.52 18.53 -5.89
CA PRO A 38 4.47 19.38 -5.18
C PRO A 38 5.53 20.02 -6.08
N ILE A 39 6.03 19.32 -7.11
CA ILE A 39 7.06 19.90 -8.00
C ILE A 39 6.46 21.01 -8.86
N ALA A 40 5.23 20.85 -9.36
CA ALA A 40 4.55 21.91 -10.10
C ALA A 40 4.36 23.16 -9.23
N ALA A 41 3.94 22.97 -7.98
CA ALA A 41 3.78 24.06 -7.04
C ALA A 41 5.12 24.80 -6.78
N GLU A 42 6.21 24.08 -6.53
CA GLU A 42 7.48 24.68 -6.12
C GLU A 42 8.28 25.29 -7.29
N PHE A 43 8.25 24.67 -8.48
CA PHE A 43 9.16 25.02 -9.58
C PHE A 43 8.48 25.56 -10.84
N LEU A 44 7.18 25.33 -11.03
CA LEU A 44 6.49 25.63 -12.31
C LEU A 44 5.37 26.66 -12.19
N SER A 45 4.84 26.89 -10.99
CA SER A 45 3.76 27.85 -10.75
C SER A 45 4.27 29.07 -9.99
N GLU A 46 4.18 30.25 -10.60
CA GLU A 46 4.54 31.53 -9.95
C GLU A 46 3.75 31.82 -8.67
N ASP A 47 2.54 31.24 -8.55
CA ASP A 47 1.64 31.37 -7.39
C ASP A 47 1.78 30.24 -6.34
N GLY A 48 2.68 29.28 -6.53
CA GLY A 48 2.84 28.14 -5.60
C GLY A 48 1.70 27.11 -5.65
N SER A 49 0.79 27.21 -6.62
CA SER A 49 -0.38 26.34 -6.74
C SER A 49 -0.05 25.02 -7.43
N LYS A 50 -0.55 23.90 -6.89
CA LYS A 50 -0.47 22.59 -7.57
C LYS A 50 -1.35 22.59 -8.82
N TRP A 51 -0.91 21.93 -9.89
CA TRP A 51 -1.72 21.78 -11.10
C TRP A 51 -2.89 20.81 -10.90
N ILE A 52 -2.72 19.83 -10.02
CA ILE A 52 -3.78 18.94 -9.56
C ILE A 52 -3.82 18.97 -8.04
N GLU A 53 -4.92 19.50 -7.49
CA GLU A 53 -5.19 19.51 -6.05
C GLU A 53 -6.28 18.45 -5.73
N PRO A 54 -5.92 17.29 -5.17
CA PRO A 54 -6.92 16.28 -4.86
C PRO A 54 -7.81 16.67 -3.65
N ILE A 55 -7.23 17.31 -2.63
CA ILE A 55 -7.94 17.67 -1.39
C ILE A 55 -8.43 19.12 -1.49
N TRP A 56 -9.70 19.36 -1.16
CA TRP A 56 -10.26 20.72 -1.14
C TRP A 56 -9.58 21.60 -0.09
N ASN A 57 -8.91 22.66 -0.55
CA ASN A 57 -8.19 23.62 0.31
C ASN A 57 -8.99 24.90 0.63
N GLY A 58 -10.29 24.94 0.30
CA GLY A 58 -11.15 26.12 0.48
C GLY A 58 -11.34 26.96 -0.78
N LYS A 59 -10.44 26.86 -1.76
CA LYS A 59 -10.53 27.58 -3.06
C LYS A 59 -10.57 26.65 -4.27
N LYS A 60 -9.80 25.56 -4.25
CA LYS A 60 -9.73 24.54 -5.30
C LYS A 60 -9.54 23.15 -4.69
N GLY A 61 -10.01 22.13 -5.38
CA GLY A 61 -9.77 20.73 -5.04
C GLY A 61 -10.88 19.79 -5.53
N LEU A 62 -10.53 18.54 -5.77
CA LEU A 62 -11.46 17.56 -6.32
C LEU A 62 -12.39 16.95 -5.26
N PHE A 63 -11.88 16.70 -4.07
CA PHE A 63 -12.59 15.98 -3.01
C PHE A 63 -12.77 16.87 -1.77
N PRO A 64 -14.02 17.23 -1.42
CA PRO A 64 -14.31 17.98 -0.20
C PRO A 64 -14.30 17.08 1.04
N GLY A 65 -13.73 17.59 2.13
CA GLY A 65 -13.68 16.90 3.42
C GLY A 65 -13.03 15.51 3.33
N GLU A 66 -13.70 14.50 3.87
CA GLU A 66 -13.22 13.11 3.88
C GLU A 66 -13.57 12.31 2.61
N SER A 67 -14.13 12.94 1.58
CA SER A 67 -14.53 12.25 0.35
C SER A 67 -13.37 11.53 -0.34
N LEU A 68 -12.15 12.09 -0.27
CA LEU A 68 -10.95 11.44 -0.80
C LEU A 68 -10.64 10.15 -0.05
N TYR A 69 -10.70 10.20 1.28
CA TYR A 69 -10.44 9.03 2.13
C TYR A 69 -11.44 7.92 1.83
N ASN A 70 -12.74 8.25 1.76
CA ASN A 70 -13.78 7.30 1.41
C ASN A 70 -13.58 6.69 0.02
N PHE A 71 -13.20 7.51 -0.97
CA PHE A 71 -12.90 7.04 -2.32
C PHE A 71 -11.69 6.10 -2.35
N VAL A 72 -10.61 6.44 -1.63
CA VAL A 72 -9.39 5.61 -1.53
C VAL A 72 -9.70 4.29 -0.81
N SER A 73 -10.45 4.31 0.30
CA SER A 73 -10.89 3.08 0.99
C SER A 73 -11.72 2.18 0.09
N LEU A 74 -12.65 2.74 -0.70
CA LEU A 74 -13.43 1.96 -1.66
C LEU A 74 -12.52 1.37 -2.75
N ALA A 75 -11.60 2.16 -3.29
CA ALA A 75 -10.66 1.71 -4.32
C ALA A 75 -9.75 0.58 -3.81
N ILE A 76 -9.18 0.71 -2.61
CA ILE A 76 -8.38 -0.35 -1.96
C ILE A 76 -9.23 -1.61 -1.77
N SER A 77 -10.46 -1.46 -1.29
CA SER A 77 -11.38 -2.59 -1.10
C SER A 77 -11.64 -3.33 -2.42
N ILE A 78 -11.86 -2.60 -3.52
CA ILE A 78 -12.06 -3.19 -4.86
C ILE A 78 -10.78 -3.90 -5.34
N ILE A 79 -9.59 -3.30 -5.16
CA ILE A 79 -8.32 -3.89 -5.58
C ILE A 79 -8.05 -5.20 -4.82
N LEU A 80 -8.27 -5.21 -3.51
CA LEU A 80 -8.13 -6.42 -2.68
C LEU A 80 -9.14 -7.50 -3.08
N PHE A 81 -10.38 -7.08 -3.38
CA PHE A 81 -11.43 -7.99 -3.83
C PHE A 81 -11.09 -8.62 -5.20
N GLU A 82 -10.67 -7.81 -6.17
CA GLU A 82 -10.23 -8.29 -7.49
C GLU A 82 -9.05 -9.25 -7.34
N GLY A 83 -8.04 -8.88 -6.54
CA GLY A 83 -6.90 -9.74 -6.20
C GLY A 83 -7.36 -11.10 -5.70
N GLY A 84 -8.26 -11.13 -4.70
CA GLY A 84 -8.84 -12.34 -4.14
C GLY A 84 -9.60 -13.21 -5.16
N LEU A 85 -10.36 -12.60 -6.08
CA LEU A 85 -11.07 -13.33 -7.14
C LEU A 85 -10.13 -14.02 -8.13
N THR A 86 -8.90 -13.52 -8.30
CA THR A 86 -7.93 -14.17 -9.20
C THR A 86 -7.31 -15.45 -8.63
N LEU A 87 -7.53 -15.76 -7.34
CA LEU A 87 -6.94 -16.91 -6.66
C LEU A 87 -7.68 -18.21 -7.00
N LYS A 88 -6.96 -19.21 -7.48
CA LYS A 88 -7.53 -20.53 -7.79
C LYS A 88 -7.31 -21.49 -6.64
N ARG A 89 -8.39 -21.95 -6.00
CA ARG A 89 -8.34 -22.92 -4.89
C ARG A 89 -7.62 -24.24 -5.27
N SER A 90 -7.59 -24.59 -6.56
CA SER A 90 -6.86 -25.77 -7.05
C SER A 90 -5.34 -25.64 -6.92
N GLU A 91 -4.79 -24.42 -6.97
CA GLU A 91 -3.35 -24.17 -6.83
C GLU A 91 -2.90 -24.34 -5.37
N ILE A 92 -3.77 -24.03 -4.40
CA ILE A 92 -3.43 -24.05 -2.97
C ILE A 92 -3.09 -25.45 -2.44
N LYS A 93 -3.64 -26.52 -3.04
CA LYS A 93 -3.47 -27.89 -2.53
C LYS A 93 -2.02 -28.36 -2.52
N ASN A 94 -1.21 -27.89 -3.47
CA ASN A 94 0.18 -28.31 -3.61
C ASN A 94 1.16 -27.36 -2.91
N VAL A 95 0.81 -26.07 -2.78
CA VAL A 95 1.73 -25.03 -2.26
C VAL A 95 1.30 -24.41 -0.92
N GLY A 96 0.16 -24.83 -0.38
CA GLY A 96 -0.43 -24.30 0.87
C GLY A 96 0.53 -24.22 2.06
N PRO A 97 1.29 -25.29 2.39
CA PRO A 97 2.23 -25.26 3.51
C PRO A 97 3.38 -24.25 3.36
N VAL A 98 3.76 -23.93 2.12
CA VAL A 98 4.81 -22.93 1.83
C VAL A 98 4.23 -21.53 2.01
N ILE A 99 3.05 -21.29 1.47
CA ILE A 99 2.33 -20.00 1.57
C ILE A 99 2.08 -19.65 3.03
N THR A 100 1.60 -20.59 3.86
CA THR A 100 1.34 -20.32 5.27
C THR A 100 2.61 -19.98 6.04
N LYS A 101 3.73 -20.66 5.77
CA LYS A 101 5.03 -20.35 6.40
C LYS A 101 5.56 -18.96 5.98
N LEU A 102 5.38 -18.57 4.72
CA LEU A 102 5.78 -17.24 4.24
C LEU A 102 4.95 -16.14 4.92
N ILE A 103 3.63 -16.30 4.97
CA ILE A 103 2.73 -15.30 5.57
C ILE A 103 2.84 -15.21 7.10
N THR A 104 3.33 -16.27 7.76
CA THR A 104 3.47 -16.29 9.22
C THR A 104 4.92 -16.06 9.65
N VAL A 105 5.78 -17.06 9.45
CA VAL A 105 7.19 -17.01 9.86
C VAL A 105 7.96 -15.99 9.04
N GLY A 106 7.77 -15.97 7.72
CA GLY A 106 8.43 -15.00 6.84
C GLY A 106 8.05 -13.57 7.21
N ALA A 107 6.75 -13.31 7.35
CA ALA A 107 6.23 -12.03 7.81
C ALA A 107 6.80 -11.64 9.19
N ALA A 108 6.75 -12.53 10.18
CA ALA A 108 7.26 -12.24 11.53
C ALA A 108 8.75 -11.91 11.51
N VAL A 109 9.56 -12.70 10.80
CA VAL A 109 11.01 -12.46 10.66
C VAL A 109 11.27 -11.11 9.99
N THR A 110 10.54 -10.79 8.90
CA THR A 110 10.64 -9.49 8.23
C THR A 110 10.23 -8.35 9.15
N PHE A 111 9.16 -8.52 9.92
CA PHE A 111 8.66 -7.50 10.85
C PHE A 111 9.65 -7.18 11.97
N PHE A 112 10.11 -8.18 12.70
CA PHE A 112 11.06 -7.95 13.78
C PHE A 112 12.44 -7.55 13.25
N GLY A 113 12.89 -8.19 12.17
CA GLY A 113 14.18 -7.89 11.55
C GLY A 113 14.24 -6.47 11.02
N ALA A 114 13.23 -6.02 10.27
CA ALA A 114 13.20 -4.66 9.75
C ALA A 114 12.99 -3.61 10.85
N ALA A 115 12.20 -3.88 11.88
CA ALA A 115 12.08 -2.94 13.02
C ALA A 115 13.42 -2.74 13.74
N VAL A 116 14.15 -3.83 13.99
CA VAL A 116 15.49 -3.79 14.62
C VAL A 116 16.47 -3.04 13.71
N LEU A 117 16.50 -3.36 12.42
CA LEU A 117 17.36 -2.66 11.46
C LEU A 117 17.00 -1.18 11.34
N ALA A 118 15.71 -0.83 11.33
CA ALA A 118 15.27 0.55 11.27
C ALA A 118 15.69 1.36 12.51
N HIS A 119 15.64 0.73 13.70
CA HIS A 119 16.13 1.33 14.93
C HIS A 119 17.64 1.62 14.86
N TYR A 120 18.45 0.63 14.45
CA TYR A 120 19.91 0.78 14.48
C TYR A 120 20.50 1.55 13.29
N LEU A 121 19.92 1.45 12.09
CA LEU A 121 20.43 2.12 10.89
C LEU A 121 19.98 3.58 10.79
N PHE A 122 18.73 3.87 11.17
CA PHE A 122 18.13 5.20 11.04
C PHE A 122 17.92 5.90 12.37
N ASN A 123 18.31 5.28 13.50
CA ASN A 123 18.14 5.80 14.85
C ASN A 123 16.69 6.19 15.18
N LEU A 124 15.72 5.49 14.59
CA LEU A 124 14.30 5.70 14.83
C LEU A 124 13.93 5.16 16.21
N ARG A 125 12.98 5.80 16.91
CA ARG A 125 12.42 5.25 18.15
C ARG A 125 11.69 3.92 17.88
N TRP A 126 11.61 3.06 18.88
CA TRP A 126 11.03 1.71 18.74
C TRP A 126 9.60 1.71 18.20
N ASP A 127 8.76 2.64 18.68
CA ASP A 127 7.41 2.87 18.17
C ASP A 127 7.41 3.10 16.65
N LEU A 128 8.20 4.07 16.18
CA LEU A 128 8.30 4.37 14.75
C LEU A 128 8.95 3.25 13.95
N SER A 129 9.91 2.52 14.52
CA SER A 129 10.55 1.37 13.87
C SER A 129 9.57 0.22 13.62
N PHE A 130 8.72 -0.11 14.60
CA PHE A 130 7.69 -1.13 14.43
C PHE A 130 6.61 -0.67 13.46
N LEU A 131 6.23 0.61 13.49
CA LEU A 131 5.28 1.17 12.52
C LEU A 131 5.83 1.09 11.10
N PHE A 132 7.06 1.56 10.89
CA PHE A 132 7.75 1.49 9.61
C PHE A 132 7.84 0.04 9.11
N SER A 133 8.21 -0.88 10.00
CA SER A 133 8.28 -2.29 9.65
C SER A 133 6.92 -2.88 9.27
N GLY A 134 5.84 -2.48 9.93
CA GLY A 134 4.47 -2.88 9.60
C GLY A 134 4.04 -2.38 8.22
N LEU A 135 4.54 -1.23 7.77
CA LEU A 135 4.24 -0.70 6.45
C LEU A 135 4.98 -1.45 5.33
N ILE A 136 6.23 -1.89 5.56
CA ILE A 136 7.08 -2.48 4.51
C ILE A 136 7.02 -4.01 4.42
N ILE A 137 6.39 -4.68 5.38
CA ILE A 137 6.17 -6.13 5.36
C ILE A 137 5.28 -6.57 4.19
N VAL A 138 4.45 -5.65 3.67
CA VAL A 138 3.48 -5.90 2.61
C VAL A 138 4.20 -6.08 1.27
N THR A 139 3.95 -7.22 0.64
CA THR A 139 4.23 -7.40 -0.79
C THR A 139 2.93 -7.26 -1.57
N GLY A 140 2.86 -6.31 -2.50
CA GLY A 140 1.63 -6.00 -3.23
C GLY A 140 1.44 -6.83 -4.51
N PRO A 141 0.22 -7.28 -4.83
CA PRO A 141 -0.05 -7.99 -6.09
C PRO A 141 0.15 -7.11 -7.33
N THR A 142 0.11 -5.80 -7.15
CA THR A 142 0.29 -4.77 -8.18
C THR A 142 1.70 -4.76 -8.77
N VAL A 143 2.72 -5.13 -7.99
CA VAL A 143 4.12 -5.23 -8.45
C VAL A 143 4.48 -6.64 -8.85
N ILE A 144 4.05 -7.65 -8.08
CA ILE A 144 4.35 -9.06 -8.35
C ILE A 144 3.68 -9.54 -9.65
N THR A 145 2.40 -9.22 -9.88
CA THR A 145 1.65 -9.73 -11.04
C THR A 145 2.27 -9.32 -12.39
N PRO A 146 2.66 -8.05 -12.62
CA PRO A 146 3.39 -7.67 -13.84
C PRO A 146 4.72 -8.39 -14.02
N ILE A 147 5.47 -8.63 -12.93
CA ILE A 147 6.75 -9.36 -12.99
C ILE A 147 6.50 -10.81 -13.42
N LEU A 148 5.52 -11.48 -12.81
CA LEU A 148 5.14 -12.86 -13.16
C LEU A 148 4.68 -13.01 -14.62
N ARG A 149 4.14 -11.95 -15.23
CA ARG A 149 3.73 -11.93 -16.65
C ARG A 149 4.93 -11.76 -17.61
N ASN A 150 6.00 -11.12 -17.16
CA ASN A 150 7.18 -10.82 -17.98
C ASN A 150 8.30 -11.86 -17.82
N ILE A 151 8.31 -12.63 -16.73
CA ILE A 151 9.34 -13.63 -16.44
C ILE A 151 8.74 -15.03 -16.42
N PRO A 152 9.25 -15.98 -17.24
CA PRO A 152 8.77 -17.35 -17.25
C PRO A 152 9.22 -18.08 -15.97
N LEU A 153 8.33 -18.17 -14.99
CA LEU A 153 8.57 -18.90 -13.74
C LEU A 153 7.86 -20.26 -13.74
N LYS A 154 8.37 -21.19 -12.93
CA LYS A 154 7.69 -22.47 -12.69
C LYS A 154 6.29 -22.20 -12.11
N LYS A 155 5.30 -23.00 -12.53
CA LYS A 155 3.88 -22.82 -12.13
C LYS A 155 3.71 -22.72 -10.62
N ASP A 156 4.39 -23.60 -9.88
CA ASP A 156 4.30 -23.63 -8.41
C ASP A 156 4.87 -22.37 -7.75
N LEU A 157 5.99 -21.85 -8.26
CA LEU A 157 6.60 -20.62 -7.74
C LEU A 157 5.76 -19.38 -8.06
N SER A 158 5.21 -19.32 -9.28
CA SER A 158 4.28 -18.24 -9.67
C SER A 158 3.02 -18.25 -8.80
N ALA A 159 2.48 -19.45 -8.50
CA ALA A 159 1.36 -19.59 -7.57
C ALA A 159 1.73 -19.13 -6.16
N VAL A 160 2.87 -19.57 -5.60
CA VAL A 160 3.33 -19.14 -4.26
C VAL A 160 3.42 -17.61 -4.18
N LEU A 161 4.11 -16.97 -5.13
CA LEU A 161 4.31 -15.51 -5.13
C LEU A 161 2.99 -14.75 -5.29
N LYS A 162 2.08 -15.27 -6.12
CA LYS A 162 0.76 -14.67 -6.31
C LYS A 162 -0.07 -14.76 -5.03
N TRP A 163 -0.09 -15.94 -4.39
CA TRP A 163 -0.83 -16.17 -3.15
C TRP A 163 -0.26 -15.38 -1.97
N GLU A 164 1.06 -15.35 -1.83
CA GLU A 164 1.76 -14.55 -0.83
C GLU A 164 1.36 -13.08 -0.97
N GLY A 165 1.55 -12.48 -2.15
CA GLY A 165 1.29 -11.06 -2.37
C GLY A 165 -0.17 -10.66 -2.18
N ILE A 166 -1.13 -11.52 -2.53
CA ILE A 166 -2.56 -11.20 -2.33
C ILE A 166 -2.97 -11.33 -0.85
N LEU A 167 -2.43 -12.30 -0.12
CA LEU A 167 -2.81 -12.54 1.28
C LEU A 167 -2.06 -11.65 2.28
N ILE A 168 -0.77 -11.39 2.05
CA ILE A 168 0.02 -10.59 2.98
C ILE A 168 -0.35 -9.11 2.95
N ASP A 169 -0.92 -8.62 1.84
CA ASP A 169 -1.34 -7.24 1.66
C ASP A 169 -2.36 -6.78 2.73
N PRO A 170 -3.55 -7.39 2.86
CA PRO A 170 -4.49 -7.03 3.92
C PRO A 170 -3.94 -7.34 5.32
N ILE A 171 -3.16 -8.41 5.49
CA ILE A 171 -2.57 -8.78 6.79
C ILE A 171 -1.58 -7.72 7.26
N GLY A 172 -0.68 -7.28 6.39
CA GLY A 172 0.31 -6.26 6.71
C GLY A 172 -0.33 -4.90 6.93
N ALA A 173 -1.36 -4.54 6.16
CA ALA A 173 -2.16 -3.34 6.41
C ALA A 173 -2.80 -3.36 7.82
N LEU A 174 -3.39 -4.49 8.23
CA LEU A 174 -3.93 -4.66 9.59
C LEU A 174 -2.84 -4.55 10.65
N VAL A 175 -1.67 -5.18 10.44
CA VAL A 175 -0.54 -5.06 11.37
C VAL A 175 -0.07 -3.62 11.51
N ALA A 176 0.07 -2.88 10.39
CA ALA A 176 0.46 -1.48 10.41
C ALA A 176 -0.54 -0.60 11.17
N VAL A 177 -1.84 -0.78 10.90
CA VAL A 177 -2.91 -0.07 11.61
C VAL A 177 -2.92 -0.42 13.10
N LEU A 178 -2.76 -1.69 13.47
CA LEU A 178 -2.68 -2.10 14.87
C LEU A 178 -1.50 -1.43 15.57
N VAL A 179 -0.30 -1.45 14.97
CA VAL A 179 0.89 -0.80 15.54
C VAL A 179 0.68 0.71 15.66
N PHE A 180 0.10 1.36 14.66
CA PHE A 180 -0.23 2.78 14.71
C PHE A 180 -1.18 3.08 15.87
N GLU A 181 -2.23 2.29 16.05
CA GLU A 181 -3.20 2.46 17.13
C GLU A 181 -2.55 2.27 18.50
N PHE A 182 -1.67 1.28 18.64
CA PHE A 182 -0.89 1.08 19.88
C PHE A 182 -0.04 2.31 20.23
N ILE A 183 0.52 2.98 19.23
CA ILE A 183 1.32 4.20 19.43
C ILE A 183 0.41 5.39 19.79
N SER A 184 -0.73 5.51 19.11
CA SER A 184 -1.71 6.59 19.31
C SER A 184 -2.36 6.54 20.71
N VAL A 185 -2.73 5.34 21.17
CA VAL A 185 -3.33 5.10 22.48
C VAL A 185 -2.30 5.19 23.62
N GLY A 186 -1.01 4.97 23.32
CA GLY A 186 0.08 4.98 24.30
C GLY A 186 0.36 6.33 25.01
N GLY A 187 -0.48 7.35 24.79
CA GLY A 187 -0.44 8.64 25.48
C GLY A 187 -1.15 8.68 26.85
N ASP A 188 -2.03 7.73 27.18
CA ASP A 188 -2.71 7.70 28.48
C ASP A 188 -3.11 6.28 28.91
N SER A 189 -2.97 6.00 30.20
CA SER A 189 -2.99 4.68 30.85
C SER A 189 -4.16 3.74 30.48
N GLY A 190 -3.87 2.47 30.15
CA GLY A 190 -4.88 1.39 30.09
C GLY A 190 -4.74 0.32 28.99
N PHE A 191 -3.51 0.03 28.55
CA PHE A 191 -3.15 -0.73 27.33
C PHE A 191 -4.00 -1.96 26.99
N THR A 192 -4.34 -2.83 27.94
CA THR A 192 -5.00 -4.11 27.62
C THR A 192 -6.52 -4.03 27.59
N LYS A 193 -7.15 -3.15 28.40
CA LYS A 193 -8.62 -3.02 28.42
C LYS A 193 -9.13 -2.14 27.29
N THR A 194 -8.43 -1.04 26.99
CA THR A 194 -8.83 -0.11 25.92
C THR A 194 -8.65 -0.75 24.55
N ALA A 195 -7.54 -1.46 24.30
CA ALA A 195 -7.32 -2.18 23.06
C ALA A 195 -8.36 -3.29 22.82
N LEU A 196 -8.76 -4.03 23.86
CA LEU A 196 -9.81 -5.07 23.73
C LEU A 196 -11.20 -4.47 23.47
N LEU A 197 -11.50 -3.31 24.08
CA LEU A 197 -12.78 -2.61 23.91
C LEU A 197 -12.90 -1.97 22.52
N GLU A 198 -11.83 -1.38 21.98
CA GLU A 198 -11.83 -0.81 20.63
C GLU A 198 -11.81 -1.90 19.55
N PHE A 199 -11.08 -3.00 19.76
CA PHE A 199 -11.16 -4.15 18.85
C PHE A 199 -12.59 -4.72 18.76
N GLY A 200 -13.33 -4.68 19.88
CA GLY A 200 -14.75 -5.04 19.93
C GLY A 200 -15.70 -4.05 19.24
N LYS A 201 -15.28 -2.82 18.95
CA LYS A 201 -16.07 -1.85 18.17
C LYS A 201 -15.85 -1.97 16.66
N ILE A 202 -14.74 -2.57 16.23
CA ILE A 202 -14.38 -2.78 14.83
C ILE A 202 -15.11 -4.00 14.24
N ILE A 203 -15.55 -4.94 15.07
CA ILE A 203 -16.41 -6.09 14.71
C ILE A 203 -17.88 -5.71 14.83
#